data_AF-A0AAV2SGJ0-F1
#
_entry.id   AF-A0AAV2SGJ0-F1
#
_cell.length_a   1.000
_cell.length_b   1.000
_cell.length_c   1.000
_cell.angle_alpha   90.00
_cell.angle_beta   90.00
_cell.angle_gamma   90.00
#
_symmetry.space_group_name_H-M   'P 1'
#
loop_
_entity.id
_entity.type
_entity.pdbx_description
1 polymer ?
#
loop_
_entity_poly.entity_id
_entity_poly.type
_entity_poly.pdbx_seq_one_letter_code
_entity_poly.pdbx_strand_id
1 'polypeptide(L)'
;TTTELKTTTGALTTWEASTTTKASTTKEVTTAAVQSTTLEPSTTSSGAINLTESDKTTLQVIFNRPLPAFDDQGLMCTSPCENGGICIQPDTCNCTSKWTGPTCLNPVCDPTCSNGGTCLSPNNCTCVENWTGPSCQIPVCDPTCSNGGTCLSPNNCTCVENWTGPSCQI
;
A
#
# COMPACT_ATOMS: atom_id res chain seq x y z
N THR A 1 61.24 -52.73 -33.45
CA THR A 1 61.69 -52.73 -32.04
C THR A 1 60.47 -52.73 -31.16
N THR A 2 60.36 -53.79 -30.36
CA THR A 2 59.34 -54.10 -29.37
C THR A 2 59.23 -53.01 -28.31
N THR A 3 58.01 -52.62 -27.93
CA THR A 3 57.54 -52.72 -26.53
C THR A 3 56.01 -52.62 -26.50
N GLU A 4 55.35 -53.68 -26.03
CA GLU A 4 53.98 -53.65 -25.52
C GLU A 4 53.97 -53.02 -24.13
N LEU A 5 52.84 -52.41 -23.72
CA LEU A 5 52.36 -52.51 -22.35
C LEU A 5 50.84 -52.28 -22.34
N LYS A 6 50.14 -53.39 -22.09
CA LYS A 6 48.71 -53.47 -21.80
C LYS A 6 48.57 -53.38 -20.28
N THR A 7 47.73 -52.48 -19.77
CA THR A 7 47.34 -52.48 -18.36
C THR A 7 45.82 -52.50 -18.26
N THR A 8 45.30 -53.68 -17.91
CA THR A 8 43.98 -53.96 -17.34
C THR A 8 43.86 -53.24 -15.99
N THR A 9 42.73 -52.71 -15.53
CA THR A 9 41.63 -53.35 -14.75
C THR A 9 40.82 -52.13 -14.22
N GLY A 10 39.52 -51.97 -14.37
CA GLY A 10 38.45 -52.63 -13.60
C GLY A 10 37.88 -51.70 -12.49
N ALA A 11 36.55 -51.62 -12.44
CA ALA A 11 35.70 -51.34 -11.27
C ALA A 11 35.41 -49.88 -10.80
N LEU A 12 34.12 -49.54 -10.90
CA LEU A 12 33.20 -49.07 -9.85
C LEU A 12 33.39 -47.72 -9.12
N THR A 13 32.20 -47.15 -8.88
CA THR A 13 31.74 -46.35 -7.72
C THR A 13 31.85 -44.82 -7.71
N THR A 14 30.65 -44.27 -7.52
CA THR A 14 30.23 -43.16 -6.64
C THR A 14 30.46 -41.70 -7.03
N TRP A 15 29.38 -40.94 -6.86
CA TRP A 15 29.28 -39.49 -6.90
C TRP A 15 29.98 -38.87 -5.70
N GLU A 16 30.69 -37.76 -5.92
CA GLU A 16 30.79 -36.67 -4.95
C GLU A 16 30.75 -35.34 -5.72
N ALA A 17 29.83 -34.47 -5.29
CA ALA A 17 29.81 -33.06 -5.67
C ALA A 17 30.64 -32.30 -4.64
N SER A 18 31.56 -31.43 -5.08
CA SER A 18 32.02 -30.30 -4.26
C SER A 18 32.66 -29.18 -5.09
N THR A 19 31.98 -28.04 -5.02
CA THR A 19 32.49 -26.68 -4.78
C THR A 19 33.50 -26.05 -5.75
N THR A 20 32.95 -25.08 -6.51
CA THR A 20 33.45 -23.70 -6.70
C THR A 20 34.95 -23.45 -6.85
N THR A 21 35.35 -22.94 -8.02
CA THR A 21 36.21 -21.73 -8.09
C THR A 21 36.06 -21.01 -9.42
N LYS A 22 35.84 -19.69 -9.33
CA LYS A 22 35.94 -18.69 -10.41
C LYS A 22 37.31 -18.74 -11.08
N ALA A 23 37.36 -18.67 -12.39
CA ALA A 23 38.37 -17.86 -13.10
C ALA A 23 37.88 -17.53 -14.52
N SER A 24 37.95 -16.23 -14.80
CA SER A 24 37.68 -15.58 -16.07
C SER A 24 38.65 -16.04 -17.16
N THR A 25 38.15 -16.40 -18.33
CA THR A 25 38.86 -16.17 -19.60
C THR A 25 37.87 -16.00 -20.74
N THR A 26 37.97 -14.83 -21.35
CA THR A 26 37.38 -14.41 -22.60
C THR A 26 37.76 -15.33 -23.76
N LYS A 27 36.84 -15.39 -24.73
CA LYS A 27 36.98 -15.68 -26.17
C LYS A 27 36.92 -17.13 -26.67
N GLU A 28 35.99 -17.25 -27.63
CA GLU A 28 35.98 -18.12 -28.81
C GLU A 28 35.51 -19.56 -28.59
N VAL A 29 34.18 -19.72 -28.53
CA VAL A 29 33.54 -20.95 -29.02
C VAL A 29 33.06 -20.68 -30.44
N THR A 30 33.75 -21.36 -31.33
CA THR A 30 33.50 -21.54 -32.74
C THR A 30 32.06 -21.94 -33.04
N THR A 31 31.59 -21.43 -34.17
CA THR A 31 30.32 -21.67 -34.83
C THR A 31 29.94 -23.16 -34.81
N ALA A 32 28.96 -23.52 -33.97
CA ALA A 32 28.27 -24.80 -34.06
C ALA A 32 26.88 -24.56 -34.67
N ALA A 33 26.58 -25.41 -35.67
CA ALA A 33 25.50 -25.32 -36.63
C ALA A 33 24.12 -24.88 -36.09
N VAL A 34 23.48 -24.02 -36.86
CA VAL A 34 22.04 -23.73 -36.81
C VAL A 34 21.29 -25.02 -37.16
N GLN A 35 20.73 -25.71 -36.17
CA GLN A 35 19.62 -26.63 -36.42
C GLN A 35 18.33 -25.83 -36.38
N SER A 36 17.81 -25.58 -37.58
CA SER A 36 16.49 -24.99 -37.80
C SER A 36 15.43 -26.02 -37.43
N THR A 37 14.92 -25.95 -36.21
CA THR A 37 13.66 -26.60 -35.87
C THR A 37 12.54 -25.60 -36.11
N THR A 38 11.73 -25.89 -37.12
CA THR A 38 10.43 -25.26 -37.34
C THR A 38 9.54 -25.51 -36.12
N LEU A 39 9.27 -24.47 -35.33
CA LEU A 39 8.26 -24.50 -34.28
C LEU A 39 6.88 -24.26 -34.93
N GLU A 40 6.04 -25.29 -34.95
CA GLU A 40 4.60 -25.14 -35.17
C GLU A 40 3.93 -24.53 -33.93
N PRO A 41 2.79 -23.82 -34.10
CA PRO A 41 2.13 -23.15 -32.99
C PRO A 41 1.26 -24.15 -32.23
N SER A 42 1.77 -24.65 -31.10
CA SER A 42 0.95 -25.42 -30.16
C SER A 42 0.99 -24.81 -28.77
N THR A 43 -0.20 -24.39 -28.35
CA THR A 43 -0.65 -24.18 -26.97
C THR A 43 0.01 -23.05 -26.19
N THR A 44 -0.76 -21.97 -25.98
CA THR A 44 -0.63 -21.08 -24.83
C THR A 44 -0.78 -21.92 -23.55
N SER A 45 0.32 -22.49 -23.07
CA SER A 45 0.41 -22.85 -21.67
C SER A 45 0.57 -21.53 -20.92
N SER A 46 -0.52 -21.04 -20.33
CA SER A 46 -0.45 -20.06 -19.26
C SER A 46 0.19 -20.73 -18.04
N GLY A 47 1.49 -21.01 -18.14
CA GLY A 47 2.30 -21.48 -17.04
C GLY A 47 2.63 -20.28 -16.17
N ALA A 48 1.98 -20.19 -15.01
CA ALA A 48 2.44 -19.28 -13.97
C ALA A 48 3.81 -19.78 -13.50
N ILE A 49 4.87 -19.01 -13.80
CA ILE A 49 6.21 -19.28 -13.28
C ILE A 49 6.22 -18.72 -11.85
N ASN A 50 6.34 -19.59 -10.84
CA ASN A 50 6.55 -19.15 -9.47
C ASN A 50 7.98 -18.60 -9.36
N LEU A 51 8.08 -17.28 -9.27
CA LEU A 51 9.35 -16.57 -9.12
C LEU A 51 9.73 -16.52 -7.63
N THR A 52 11.00 -16.72 -7.33
CA THR A 52 11.52 -16.48 -5.98
C THR A 52 11.60 -14.97 -5.70
N GLU A 53 11.67 -14.57 -4.43
CA GLU A 53 11.73 -13.16 -4.02
C GLU A 53 12.91 -12.39 -4.67
N SER A 54 14.01 -13.10 -4.96
CA SER A 54 15.16 -12.58 -5.73
C SER A 54 14.87 -12.35 -7.22
N ASP A 55 13.98 -13.16 -7.82
CA ASP A 55 13.62 -13.05 -9.23
C ASP A 55 12.60 -11.91 -9.46
N LYS A 56 11.69 -11.67 -8.50
CA LYS A 56 10.78 -10.52 -8.50
C LYS A 56 11.55 -9.19 -8.49
N THR A 57 12.64 -9.12 -7.72
CA THR A 57 13.52 -7.94 -7.62
C THR A 57 14.24 -7.66 -8.94
N THR A 58 14.65 -8.71 -9.66
CA THR A 58 15.35 -8.59 -10.94
C THR A 58 14.44 -8.06 -12.06
N LEU A 59 13.15 -8.41 -12.04
CA LEU A 59 12.17 -7.88 -13.01
C LEU A 59 11.82 -6.40 -12.80
N GLN A 60 11.89 -5.90 -11.56
CA GLN A 60 11.71 -4.48 -11.26
C GLN A 60 12.78 -3.59 -11.93
N VAL A 61 13.98 -4.13 -12.17
CA VAL A 61 15.11 -3.40 -12.77
C VAL A 61 14.98 -3.29 -14.30
N ILE A 62 14.19 -4.14 -14.96
CA ILE A 62 14.14 -4.23 -16.43
C ILE A 62 13.07 -3.32 -17.05
N PHE A 63 11.91 -3.14 -16.40
CA PHE A 63 10.76 -2.49 -17.04
C PHE A 63 10.53 -1.02 -16.67
N ASN A 64 11.25 -0.47 -15.68
CA ASN A 64 11.16 0.93 -15.27
C ASN A 64 9.71 1.49 -15.17
N ARG A 65 8.73 0.61 -14.95
CA ARG A 65 7.32 0.94 -14.70
C ARG A 65 7.07 0.67 -13.22
N PRO A 66 6.42 1.58 -12.50
CA PRO A 66 5.88 1.27 -11.18
C PRO A 66 5.02 0.02 -11.34
N LEU A 67 5.37 -1.06 -10.66
CA LEU A 67 4.50 -2.22 -10.60
C LEU A 67 3.15 -1.75 -10.05
N PRO A 68 2.00 -2.22 -10.58
CA PRO A 68 0.75 -2.08 -9.85
C PRO A 68 0.97 -2.67 -8.46
N ALA A 69 0.30 -2.13 -7.44
CA ALA A 69 0.45 -2.56 -6.06
C ALA A 69 0.17 -4.08 -5.93
N PHE A 70 1.19 -4.89 -6.17
CA PHE A 70 1.18 -6.31 -5.94
C PHE A 70 1.33 -6.45 -4.44
N ASP A 71 0.24 -6.76 -3.76
CA ASP A 71 0.39 -7.47 -2.50
C ASP A 71 1.08 -8.81 -2.77
N ASP A 72 1.64 -9.42 -1.72
CA ASP A 72 2.28 -10.74 -1.78
C ASP A 72 1.28 -11.87 -2.14
N GLN A 73 0.02 -11.52 -2.40
CA GLN A 73 -1.12 -12.43 -2.62
C GLN A 73 -1.65 -12.36 -4.07
N GLY A 74 -1.09 -11.50 -4.93
CA GLY A 74 -1.45 -11.40 -6.35
C GLY A 74 -2.82 -10.76 -6.60
N LEU A 75 -3.37 -10.01 -5.63
CA LEU A 75 -4.64 -9.30 -5.78
C LEU A 75 -4.40 -7.93 -6.38
N MET A 76 -5.27 -7.55 -7.32
CA MET A 76 -5.19 -6.30 -8.05
C MET A 76 -6.44 -5.47 -7.77
N CYS A 77 -6.25 -4.31 -7.16
CA CYS A 77 -7.27 -3.28 -7.13
C CYS A 77 -7.10 -2.42 -8.39
N THR A 78 -8.18 -2.17 -9.13
CA THR A 78 -8.13 -1.29 -10.31
C THR A 78 -7.83 0.15 -9.93
N SER A 79 -8.33 0.58 -8.77
CA SER A 79 -7.98 1.82 -8.12
C SER A 79 -7.02 1.56 -6.95
N PRO A 80 -5.91 2.30 -6.82
CA PRO A 80 -4.96 2.10 -5.73
C PRO A 80 -5.61 2.40 -4.37
N CYS A 81 -5.22 1.60 -3.37
CA CYS A 81 -5.55 1.88 -1.97
C CYS A 81 -4.60 2.96 -1.46
N GLU A 82 -5.15 4.11 -1.06
CA GLU A 82 -4.38 5.26 -0.61
C GLU A 82 -4.12 5.21 0.90
N ASN A 83 -3.31 6.14 1.40
CA ASN A 83 -3.10 6.37 2.84
C ASN A 83 -2.67 5.12 3.65
N GLY A 84 -1.88 4.25 3.03
CA GLY A 84 -1.38 3.02 3.64
C GLY A 84 -2.41 1.89 3.68
N GLY A 85 -3.49 1.98 2.91
CA GLY A 85 -4.42 0.87 2.71
C GLY A 85 -3.78 -0.28 1.92
N ILE A 86 -4.30 -1.49 2.15
CA ILE A 86 -3.82 -2.73 1.49
C ILE A 86 -4.98 -3.31 0.68
N CYS A 87 -4.73 -3.68 -0.58
CA CYS A 87 -5.73 -4.39 -1.39
C CYS A 87 -5.92 -5.78 -0.78
N ILE A 88 -7.15 -6.19 -0.49
CA ILE A 88 -7.44 -7.50 0.12
C ILE A 88 -8.38 -8.37 -0.72
N GLN A 89 -9.12 -7.75 -1.64
CA GLN A 89 -9.94 -8.39 -2.67
C GLN A 89 -10.00 -7.45 -3.88
N PRO A 90 -10.45 -7.92 -5.07
CA PRO A 90 -10.67 -7.03 -6.20
C PRO A 90 -11.49 -5.81 -5.80
N ASP A 91 -10.94 -4.62 -6.06
CA ASP A 91 -11.51 -3.31 -5.75
C ASP A 91 -11.95 -3.11 -4.28
N THR A 92 -11.33 -3.86 -3.36
CA THR A 92 -11.61 -3.78 -1.93
C THR A 92 -10.33 -3.52 -1.16
N CYS A 93 -10.25 -2.34 -0.56
CA CYS A 93 -9.14 -1.92 0.28
C CYS A 93 -9.42 -2.15 1.77
N ASN A 94 -8.46 -2.71 2.47
CA ASN A 94 -8.37 -2.67 3.93
C ASN A 94 -7.66 -1.38 4.35
N CYS A 95 -8.39 -0.46 4.96
CA CYS A 95 -7.88 0.86 5.34
C CYS A 95 -7.26 0.86 6.74
N THR A 96 -6.31 1.77 6.94
CA THR A 96 -5.85 2.09 8.30
C THR A 96 -6.98 2.74 9.10
N SER A 97 -6.93 2.68 10.44
CA SER A 97 -8.04 3.11 11.32
C SER A 97 -8.50 4.57 11.16
N LYS A 98 -7.69 5.40 10.49
CA LYS A 98 -7.92 6.82 10.25
C LYS A 98 -8.57 7.13 8.91
N TRP A 99 -8.82 6.12 8.08
CA TRP A 99 -9.31 6.26 6.71
C TRP A 99 -10.40 5.24 6.39
N THR A 100 -11.24 5.57 5.42
CA THR A 100 -12.36 4.73 4.98
C THR A 100 -12.67 4.96 3.50
N GLY A 101 -13.70 4.27 3.01
CA GLY A 101 -14.11 4.29 1.61
C GLY A 101 -13.37 3.23 0.76
N PRO A 102 -13.79 3.08 -0.50
CA PRO A 102 -13.33 2.00 -1.37
C PRO A 102 -11.82 2.06 -1.66
N THR A 103 -11.23 3.25 -1.63
CA THR A 103 -9.80 3.50 -1.90
C THR A 103 -9.07 4.10 -0.70
N CYS A 104 -9.66 4.07 0.50
CA CYS A 104 -9.07 4.67 1.72
C CYS A 104 -8.76 6.18 1.61
N LEU A 105 -9.52 6.90 0.80
CA LEU A 105 -9.39 8.35 0.61
C LEU A 105 -10.21 9.18 1.60
N ASN A 106 -11.23 8.60 2.23
CA ASN A 106 -12.10 9.36 3.11
C ASN A 106 -11.50 9.39 4.53
N PRO A 107 -11.20 10.55 5.11
CA PRO A 107 -10.69 10.61 6.46
C PRO A 107 -11.76 10.22 7.48
N VAL A 108 -11.33 9.60 8.58
CA VAL A 108 -12.17 9.29 9.73
C VAL A 108 -11.84 10.27 10.85
N CYS A 109 -12.88 10.86 11.43
CA CYS A 109 -12.78 11.68 12.63
C CYS A 109 -13.43 10.95 13.79
N ASP A 110 -12.65 10.73 14.84
CA ASP A 110 -13.11 10.17 16.11
C ASP A 110 -12.66 11.10 17.28
N PRO A 111 -13.59 11.81 17.94
CA PRO A 111 -15.03 11.75 17.76
C PRO A 111 -15.51 12.36 16.42
N THR A 112 -16.68 11.90 15.96
CA THR A 112 -17.29 12.41 14.72
C THR A 112 -17.61 13.89 14.83
N CYS A 113 -17.39 14.62 13.74
CA CYS A 113 -17.76 16.03 13.64
C CYS A 113 -19.26 16.21 13.83
N SER A 114 -19.64 17.00 14.84
CA SER A 114 -21.02 17.30 15.22
C SER A 114 -21.54 18.53 14.49
N ASN A 115 -22.86 18.78 14.60
CA ASN A 115 -23.51 20.01 14.14
C ASN A 115 -23.22 20.40 12.67
N GLY A 116 -23.07 19.41 11.79
CA GLY A 116 -22.79 19.63 10.37
C GLY A 116 -21.32 19.87 10.02
N GLY A 117 -20.40 19.69 10.98
CA GLY A 117 -18.96 19.75 10.71
C GLY A 117 -18.50 18.68 9.71
N THR A 118 -17.45 18.98 8.95
CA THR A 118 -16.89 18.09 7.93
C THR A 118 -15.49 17.61 8.32
N CYS A 119 -15.23 16.32 8.18
CA CYS A 119 -13.89 15.75 8.41
C CYS A 119 -13.03 15.93 7.15
N LEU A 120 -12.02 16.79 7.19
CA LEU A 120 -11.13 17.06 6.04
C LEU A 120 -9.82 16.29 6.09
N SER A 121 -9.38 15.92 7.30
CA SER A 121 -8.25 15.04 7.53
C SER A 121 -8.47 14.27 8.83
N PRO A 122 -7.70 13.20 9.11
CA PRO A 122 -7.93 12.38 10.28
C PRO A 122 -7.99 13.20 11.58
N ASN A 123 -9.11 13.06 12.29
CA ASN A 123 -9.41 13.80 13.53
C ASN A 123 -9.37 15.33 13.41
N ASN A 124 -9.57 15.88 12.21
CA ASN A 124 -9.65 17.31 11.96
C ASN A 124 -11.02 17.68 11.38
N CYS A 125 -11.85 18.26 12.24
CA CYS A 125 -13.17 18.75 11.88
C CYS A 125 -13.11 20.23 11.48
N THR A 126 -13.65 20.53 10.30
CA THR A 126 -14.00 21.89 9.90
C THR A 126 -15.44 22.18 10.31
N CYS A 127 -15.63 23.20 11.14
CA CYS A 127 -16.93 23.53 11.70
C CYS A 127 -17.70 24.50 10.80
N VAL A 128 -19.02 24.38 10.83
CA VAL A 128 -19.92 25.37 10.23
C VAL A 128 -19.94 26.64 11.07
N GLU A 129 -20.49 27.72 10.50
CA GLU A 129 -20.59 29.01 11.18
C GLU A 129 -21.24 28.87 12.56
N ASN A 130 -20.69 29.62 13.53
CA ASN A 130 -21.13 29.64 14.93
C ASN A 130 -20.96 28.31 15.70
N TRP A 131 -20.08 27.41 15.25
CA TRP A 131 -19.64 26.23 16.00
C TRP A 131 -18.12 26.14 16.07
N THR A 132 -17.60 25.58 17.16
CA THR A 132 -16.17 25.41 17.41
C THR A 132 -15.90 24.16 18.25
N GLY A 133 -14.63 23.95 18.60
CA GLY A 133 -14.14 22.79 19.33
C GLY A 133 -13.64 21.67 18.42
N PRO A 134 -12.93 20.67 18.98
CA PRO A 134 -12.29 19.60 18.21
C PRO A 134 -13.23 18.79 17.32
N SER A 135 -14.51 18.70 17.71
CA SER A 135 -15.55 17.99 16.97
C SER A 135 -16.75 18.87 16.66
N CYS A 136 -16.58 20.20 16.62
CA CYS A 136 -17.66 21.16 16.34
C CYS A 136 -18.84 21.06 17.32
N GLN A 137 -18.55 20.69 18.57
CA GLN A 137 -19.53 20.46 19.62
C GLN A 137 -19.84 21.71 20.46
N ILE A 138 -19.00 22.75 20.37
CA ILE A 138 -19.11 23.95 21.20
C ILE A 138 -19.82 25.03 20.37
N PRO A 139 -21.00 25.53 20.79
CA PRO A 139 -21.65 26.64 20.11
C PRO A 139 -20.88 27.95 20.35
N VAL A 140 -20.91 28.84 19.36
CA VAL A 140 -20.36 30.19 19.44
C VAL A 140 -21.52 31.18 19.46
N CYS A 141 -21.46 32.13 20.38
CA CYS A 141 -22.40 33.24 20.46
C CYS A 141 -21.63 34.52 20.14
N ASP A 142 -22.10 35.29 19.17
CA ASP A 142 -21.60 36.61 18.82
C ASP A 142 -22.78 37.61 18.77
N PRO A 143 -22.90 38.54 19.73
CA PRO A 143 -21.94 38.82 20.80
C PRO A 143 -21.89 37.74 21.88
N THR A 144 -20.72 37.59 22.51
CA THR A 144 -20.51 36.65 23.61
C THR A 144 -21.48 36.91 24.76
N CYS A 145 -22.01 35.83 25.35
CA CYS A 145 -22.85 35.92 26.55
C CYS A 145 -22.08 36.60 27.69
N SER A 146 -22.56 37.75 28.11
CA SER A 146 -21.98 38.58 29.17
C SER A 146 -22.42 38.10 30.56
N ASN A 147 -21.80 38.66 31.60
CA ASN A 147 -22.21 38.49 33.00
C ASN A 147 -22.40 37.02 33.46
N GLY A 148 -21.56 36.12 32.94
CA GLY A 148 -21.59 34.70 33.29
C GLY A 148 -22.68 33.90 32.57
N GLY A 149 -23.34 34.48 31.55
CA GLY A 149 -24.26 33.74 30.69
C GLY A 149 -23.57 32.59 29.94
N THR A 150 -24.32 31.53 29.65
CA THR A 150 -23.83 30.34 28.93
C THR A 150 -24.43 30.27 27.53
N CYS A 151 -23.60 30.04 26.51
CA CYS A 151 -24.04 29.81 25.14
C CYS A 151 -24.52 28.36 25.00
N LEU A 152 -25.83 28.14 24.83
CA LEU A 152 -26.40 26.79 24.69
C LEU A 152 -26.48 26.32 23.23
N SER A 153 -26.64 27.27 22.32
CA SER A 153 -26.68 27.06 20.87
C SER A 153 -26.23 28.36 20.19
N PRO A 154 -25.92 28.34 18.88
CA PRO A 154 -25.49 29.53 18.16
C PRO A 154 -26.35 30.77 18.48
N ASN A 155 -25.71 31.81 19.00
CA ASN A 155 -26.33 33.09 19.36
C ASN A 155 -27.50 33.00 20.37
N ASN A 156 -27.54 31.95 21.18
CA ASN A 156 -28.57 31.74 22.20
C ASN A 156 -27.94 31.62 23.59
N CYS A 157 -27.99 32.72 24.33
CA CYS A 157 -27.47 32.82 25.68
C CYS A 157 -28.53 32.49 26.73
N THR A 158 -28.13 31.69 27.72
CA THR A 158 -28.88 31.54 28.98
C THR A 158 -28.21 32.37 30.05
N CYS A 159 -28.98 33.29 30.64
CA CYS A 159 -28.47 34.24 31.62
C CYS A 159 -28.58 33.72 33.05
N VAL A 160 -27.64 34.16 33.89
CA VAL A 160 -27.69 33.96 35.35
C VAL A 160 -28.77 34.87 35.95
N GLU A 161 -29.25 34.56 37.15
CA GLU A 161 -30.28 35.35 37.83
C GLU A 161 -29.97 36.85 37.82
N ASN A 162 -31.02 37.65 37.56
CA ASN A 162 -31.00 39.12 37.46
C ASN A 162 -30.29 39.71 36.23
N TRP A 163 -29.81 38.89 35.30
CA TRP A 163 -29.34 39.33 33.98
C TRP A 163 -30.32 38.97 32.87
N THR A 164 -30.41 39.84 31.87
CA THR A 164 -31.37 39.77 30.77
C THR A 164 -30.77 40.30 29.47
N GLY A 165 -31.55 40.20 28.39
CA GLY A 165 -31.14 40.60 27.04
C GLY A 165 -30.52 39.44 26.24
N PRO A 166 -30.40 39.60 24.91
CA PRO A 166 -29.95 38.52 24.01
C PRO A 166 -28.56 37.97 24.32
N SER A 167 -27.69 38.79 24.91
CA SER A 167 -26.33 38.42 25.31
C SER A 167 -26.09 38.65 26.80
N CYS A 168 -27.14 38.62 27.62
CA CYS A 168 -27.06 38.77 29.09
C CYS A 168 -26.38 40.06 29.55
N GLN A 169 -26.53 41.15 28.79
CA GLN A 169 -25.85 42.41 29.01
C GLN A 169 -26.65 43.44 29.83
N ILE A 170 -27.92 43.15 30.12
CA ILE A 170 -28.87 44.06 30.80
C ILE A 170 -29.18 43.54 32.20
#